data_AF-A0A355PSJ7-F1
#
_entry.id   AF-A0A355PSJ7-F1
#
_cell.length_a   1.000
_cell.length_b   1.000
_cell.length_c   1.000
_cell.angle_alpha   90.00
_cell.angle_beta   90.00
_cell.angle_gamma   90.00
#
_symmetry.space_group_name_H-M   'P 1'
#
loop_
_entity.id
_entity.type
_entity.pdbx_description
1 polymer ?
#
loop_
_entity_poly.entity_id
_entity_poly.type
_entity_poly.pdbx_seq_one_letter_code
_entity_poly.pdbx_strand_id
1 'polypeptide(L)' 'MSLITIEHLTKSYTERLLFDDTAFSINEGEKVGLIGINGTGKSTL' A
#
# COMPACT_ATOMS: atom_id res chain seq x y z
N MET A 1 14.14 11.37 7.23
CA MET A 1 14.62 10.55 6.10
C MET A 1 13.48 9.62 5.69
N SER A 2 13.28 9.34 4.39
CA SER A 2 12.26 8.34 3.98
C SER A 2 12.74 6.96 4.41
N LEU A 3 11.91 6.23 5.16
CA LEU A 3 12.18 4.85 5.57
C LEU A 3 11.69 3.85 4.52
N ILE A 4 10.53 4.13 3.94
CA ILE A 4 9.90 3.31 2.91
C ILE A 4 9.39 4.25 1.82
N THR A 5 9.75 3.95 0.58
CA THR A 5 9.18 4.59 -0.60
C THR A 5 8.68 3.50 -1.53
N ILE A 6 7.42 3.61 -1.94
CA ILE A 6 6.78 2.74 -2.92
C ILE A 6 6.32 3.62 -4.08
N GLU A 7 6.70 3.21 -5.28
CA GLU A 7 6.35 3.85 -6.54
C GLU A 7 5.80 2.79 -7.50
N HIS A 8 4.77 3.15 -8.26
CA HIS A 8 4.16 2.32 -9.29
C HIS A 8 3.71 0.92 -8.81
N LEU A 9 3.19 0.82 -7.57
CA LEU A 9 2.70 -0.45 -7.05
C LEU A 9 1.41 -0.86 -7.75
N THR A 10 1.52 -1.92 -8.54
CA THR A 10 0.37 -2.64 -9.09
C THR A 10 0.38 -4.07 -8.58
N LYS A 11 -0.73 -4.51 -8.00
CA LYS A 11 -0.85 -5.86 -7.44
C LYS A 11 -2.27 -6.37 -7.58
N SER A 12 -2.38 -7.56 -8.17
CA SER A 12 -3.60 -8.34 -8.15
C SER A 12 -3.48 -9.53 -7.20
N TYR A 13 -4.63 -9.99 -6.73
CA TYR A 13 -4.79 -11.29 -6.10
C TYR A 13 -5.88 -12.03 -6.89
N THR A 14 -5.51 -13.14 -7.52
CA THR A 14 -6.36 -13.80 -8.52
C THR A 14 -6.76 -12.78 -9.62
N GLU A 15 -8.04 -12.63 -9.94
CA GLU A 15 -8.60 -11.74 -10.96
C GLU A 15 -8.83 -10.32 -10.42
N ARG A 16 -8.64 -10.10 -9.12
CA ARG A 16 -8.95 -8.83 -8.47
C ARG A 16 -7.72 -7.95 -8.38
N LEU A 17 -7.79 -6.76 -8.96
CA LEU A 17 -6.81 -5.70 -8.74
C LEU A 17 -6.97 -5.13 -7.32
N LEU A 18 -5.92 -5.19 -6.52
CA LEU A 18 -5.88 -4.67 -5.14
C LEU A 18 -5.22 -3.30 -5.09
N PHE A 19 -4.15 -3.12 -5.88
CA PHE A 19 -3.43 -1.87 -6.05
C PHE A 19 -3.22 -1.63 -7.54
N ASP A 20 -3.42 -0.39 -7.96
CA ASP A 20 -3.26 0.06 -9.34
C ASP A 20 -2.41 1.33 -9.32
N ASP A 21 -1.22 1.26 -9.91
CA ASP A 21 -0.23 2.35 -9.99
C ASP A 21 -0.12 3.23 -8.72
N THR A 22 -0.11 2.59 -7.55
CA THR A 22 -0.18 3.31 -6.27
C THR A 22 1.21 3.72 -5.80
N ALA A 23 1.32 4.93 -5.25
CA ALA A 23 2.57 5.46 -4.70
C ALA A 23 2.35 6.04 -3.29
N PHE A 24 3.29 5.77 -2.38
CA PHE A 24 3.33 6.37 -1.04
C PHE A 24 4.72 6.27 -0.43
N SER A 25 4.98 7.12 0.57
CA SER A 25 6.21 7.10 1.36
C SER A 25 5.89 7.17 2.85
N ILE A 26 6.72 6.53 3.67
CA ILE A 26 6.67 6.63 5.13
C ILE A 26 7.99 7.21 5.59
N ASN A 27 7.91 8.32 6.31
CA ASN A 27 9.07 8.97 6.90
C ASN A 27 9.35 8.49 8.31
N GLU A 28 10.59 8.64 8.73
CA GLU A 28 11.01 8.38 10.09
C GLU A 28 10.19 9.17 11.12
N GLY A 29 9.67 8.48 12.13
CA GLY A 29 8.85 9.07 13.20
C GLY A 29 7.34 9.15 12.90
N GLU A 30 6.91 8.86 11.66
CA GLU A 30 5.49 8.84 11.32
C GLU A 30 4.78 7.60 11.88
N LYS A 31 3.54 7.81 12.36
CA LYS A 31 2.62 6.72 12.73
C LYS A 31 1.53 6.66 11.67
N VAL A 32 1.59 5.64 10.83
CA VAL A 32 0.66 5.45 9.71
C VAL A 32 -0.29 4.30 10.00
N GLY A 33 -1.58 4.47 9.67
CA GLY A 33 -2.59 3.43 9.76
C GLY A 33 -3.19 3.13 8.39
N LEU A 34 -3.25 1.85 8.03
CA LEU A 34 -3.86 1.39 6.79
C LEU A 34 -5.32 0.99 7.02
N ILE A 35 -6.24 1.72 6.40
CA ILE A 35 -7.69 1.54 6.56
C ILE A 35 -8.36 1.08 5.25
N GLY A 36 -9.51 0.44 5.37
CA GLY A 36 -10.26 -0.12 4.24
C GLY A 36 -11.10 -1.34 4.64
N ILE A 37 -12.10 -1.69 3.85
CA ILE A 37 -12.96 -2.85 4.12
C ILE A 37 -12.18 -4.17 3.94
N ASN A 38 -12.74 -5.29 4.39
CA ASN A 38 -12.08 -6.60 4.25
C ASN A 38 -11.87 -6.97 2.78
N GLY A 39 -10.68 -7.50 2.47
CA GLY A 39 -10.31 -7.90 1.11
C GLY A 39 -9.83 -6.78 0.17
N THR A 40 -9.55 -5.57 0.66
CA THR A 40 -9.01 -4.46 -0.17
C THR A 40 -7.48 -4.39 -0.20
N GLY A 41 -6.80 -5.49 0.14
CA GLY A 41 -5.33 -5.54 0.06
C GLY A 41 -4.58 -4.97 1.27
N LYS A 42 -5.26 -4.63 2.37
CA LYS A 42 -4.59 -4.09 3.57
C LYS A 42 -3.46 -4.97 4.12
N SER A 43 -3.69 -6.29 4.24
CA SER A 43 -2.66 -7.23 4.69
C SER A 43 -1.70 -7.66 3.57
N THR A 44 -1.99 -7.26 2.33
CA THR A 44 -1.18 -7.56 1.15
C THR A 44 -0.15 -6.48 0.89
N LEU A 45 -0.44 -5.23 1.29
CA LEU A 45 0.48 -4.10 1.31
C LEU A 45 1.49 -4.24 2.44
#